data_AF-A0AAE9F8J8-F1
#
_entry.id   AF-A0AAE9F8J8-F1
#
_cell.length_a   1.000
_cell.length_b   1.000
_cell.length_c   1.000
_cell.angle_alpha   90.00
_cell.angle_beta   90.00
_cell.angle_gamma   90.00
#
_symmetry.space_group_name_H-M   'P 1'
#
loop_
_entity.id
_entity.type
_entity.pdbx_description
1 polymer ?
#
loop_
_entity_poly.entity_id
_entity_poly.type
_entity_poly.pdbx_seq_one_letter_code
_entity_poly.pdbx_strand_id
1 'polypeptide(L)'
;MRDTRTKQGEKEWKNIYDITCMTQDDMNLVWSMVRDLFPTMRELGTSDRSAMLRNFILKNWQINPIFEILENSEHYTLKDGDDYFQMVTSWYKGSFESEKEMSDKEIFRTFEPFWNHYLSNTAIPIFGLKLRKEELIAIVWLLFFDTAHTNISPECQEMCRNIKKVILRELKNYQADRNFHDMRFLDTVEVLELVEKAEQKFMEHLMVCEMNHVRIHDDFKEILKENRL
;
A
#
# COMPACT_ATOMS: atom_id res chain seq x y z
N MET A 1 42.71 15.27 -20.64
CA MET A 1 41.89 15.56 -19.44
C MET A 1 40.77 16.51 -19.81
N ARG A 2 39.57 15.98 -20.05
CA ARG A 2 38.31 16.74 -20.08
C ARG A 2 37.25 15.89 -19.38
N ASP A 3 36.99 16.32 -18.15
CA ASP A 3 35.74 16.29 -17.38
C ASP A 3 34.73 15.16 -17.73
N THR A 4 34.95 13.98 -17.14
CA THR A 4 33.88 13.04 -16.79
C THR A 4 33.23 13.51 -15.50
N ARG A 5 32.23 14.40 -15.60
CA ARG A 5 31.22 14.58 -14.57
C ARG A 5 29.96 13.83 -14.99
N THR A 6 29.96 12.56 -14.62
CA THR A 6 28.78 11.69 -14.60
C THR A 6 27.70 12.39 -13.76
N LYS A 7 26.56 12.69 -14.37
CA LYS A 7 25.37 13.12 -13.65
C LYS A 7 25.04 12.04 -12.61
N GLN A 8 24.93 12.43 -11.33
CA GLN A 8 24.34 11.62 -10.27
C GLN A 8 23.00 11.07 -10.75
N GLY A 9 22.79 9.76 -10.56
CA GLY A 9 21.74 8.98 -11.20
C GLY A 9 20.35 9.61 -11.07
N GLU A 10 19.70 9.81 -12.20
CA GLU A 10 18.27 10.12 -12.26
C GLU A 10 17.54 8.96 -11.57
N LYS A 11 16.75 9.27 -10.55
CA LYS A 11 15.87 8.30 -9.89
C LYS A 11 14.86 7.85 -10.94
N GLU A 12 15.02 6.65 -11.48
CA GLU A 12 14.07 6.10 -12.45
C GLU A 12 12.77 5.77 -11.71
N TRP A 13 11.74 6.60 -11.94
CA TRP A 13 10.42 6.39 -11.36
C TRP A 13 9.73 5.27 -12.14
N LYS A 14 9.30 4.21 -11.44
CA LYS A 14 8.46 3.17 -12.01
C LYS A 14 7.05 3.72 -12.18
N ASN A 15 6.46 3.54 -13.36
CA ASN A 15 5.06 3.89 -13.58
C ASN A 15 4.14 2.79 -13.03
N ILE A 16 2.84 3.06 -13.04
CA ILE A 16 1.81 2.14 -12.53
C ILE A 16 1.85 0.77 -13.20
N TYR A 17 2.16 0.69 -14.50
CA TYR A 17 2.29 -0.59 -15.19
C TYR A 17 3.45 -1.39 -14.59
N ASP A 18 4.64 -0.80 -14.50
CA ASP A 18 5.84 -1.43 -13.94
C ASP A 18 5.62 -1.90 -12.50
N ILE A 19 4.94 -1.10 -11.68
CA ILE A 19 4.62 -1.44 -10.30
C ILE A 19 3.61 -2.59 -10.25
N THR A 20 2.58 -2.58 -11.10
CA THR A 20 1.62 -3.70 -11.16
C THR A 20 2.27 -5.01 -11.62
N CYS A 21 3.31 -4.96 -12.45
CA CYS A 21 4.10 -6.15 -12.85
C CYS A 21 4.82 -6.79 -11.66
N MET A 22 5.19 -6.00 -10.64
CA MET A 22 5.92 -6.47 -9.46
C MET A 22 5.04 -7.08 -8.37
N THR A 23 3.71 -6.99 -8.52
CA THR A 23 2.75 -7.47 -7.51
C THR A 23 3.02 -8.91 -7.07
N GLN A 24 3.37 -9.80 -8.00
CA GLN A 24 3.62 -11.20 -7.67
C GLN A 24 4.87 -11.37 -6.79
N ASP A 25 5.90 -10.56 -7.04
CA ASP A 25 7.12 -10.54 -6.21
C ASP A 25 6.83 -9.98 -4.82
N ASP A 26 6.01 -8.92 -4.73
CA ASP A 26 5.56 -8.36 -3.45
C ASP A 26 4.78 -9.40 -2.63
N MET A 27 3.86 -10.12 -3.26
CA MET A 27 3.11 -11.20 -2.60
C MET A 27 4.04 -12.32 -2.11
N ASN A 28 5.07 -12.67 -2.89
CA ASN A 28 6.06 -13.67 -2.49
C ASN A 28 6.90 -13.19 -1.28
N LEU A 29 7.29 -11.92 -1.27
CA LEU A 29 8.03 -11.31 -0.16
C LEU A 29 7.19 -11.28 1.12
N VAL A 30 5.95 -10.80 1.04
CA VAL A 30 5.00 -10.78 2.16
C VAL A 30 4.83 -12.20 2.71
N TRP A 31 4.63 -13.19 1.85
CA TRP A 31 4.48 -14.57 2.30
C TRP A 31 5.73 -15.12 2.99
N SER A 32 6.92 -14.79 2.48
CA SER A 32 8.16 -15.19 3.14
C SER A 32 8.21 -14.66 4.57
N MET A 33 7.87 -13.38 4.77
CA MET A 33 7.82 -12.78 6.11
C MET A 33 6.78 -13.46 7.01
N VAL A 34 5.58 -13.72 6.48
CA VAL A 34 4.51 -14.40 7.22
C VAL A 34 4.94 -15.78 7.71
N ARG A 35 5.57 -16.57 6.83
CA ARG A 35 6.05 -17.92 7.17
C ARG A 35 7.13 -17.91 8.26
N ASP A 36 7.93 -16.86 8.29
CA ASP A 36 9.05 -16.72 9.22
C ASP A 36 8.57 -16.21 10.58
N LEU A 37 7.62 -15.27 10.61
CA LEU A 37 7.09 -14.64 11.83
C LEU A 37 5.93 -15.40 12.48
N PHE A 38 5.12 -16.13 11.70
CA PHE A 38 3.92 -16.83 12.17
C PHE A 38 4.02 -18.32 11.81
N PRO A 39 4.69 -19.14 12.63
CA PRO A 39 4.94 -20.56 12.32
C PRO A 39 3.68 -21.38 12.03
N THR A 40 2.55 -21.03 12.64
CA THR A 40 1.24 -21.65 12.40
C THR A 40 0.77 -21.53 10.95
N MET A 41 1.27 -20.55 10.20
CA MET A 41 0.91 -20.31 8.80
C MET A 41 1.58 -21.28 7.82
N ARG A 42 2.58 -22.06 8.28
CA ARG A 42 3.33 -22.98 7.41
C ARG A 42 2.49 -24.13 6.88
N GLU A 43 1.43 -24.48 7.60
CA GLU A 43 0.53 -25.59 7.26
C GLU A 43 -0.68 -25.14 6.44
N LEU A 44 -0.78 -23.84 6.11
CA LEU A 44 -1.92 -23.30 5.39
C LEU A 44 -1.94 -23.83 3.95
N GLY A 45 -3.12 -24.26 3.50
CA GLY A 45 -3.33 -24.72 2.13
C GLY A 45 -3.05 -23.62 1.10
N THR A 46 -2.60 -24.01 -0.09
CA THR A 46 -2.24 -23.08 -1.17
C THR A 46 -3.39 -22.13 -1.55
N SER A 47 -4.64 -22.60 -1.46
CA SER A 47 -5.83 -21.79 -1.76
C SER A 47 -5.99 -20.62 -0.79
N ASP A 48 -6.02 -20.91 0.52
CA ASP A 48 -6.16 -19.90 1.57
C ASP A 48 -4.99 -18.92 1.55
N ARG A 49 -3.76 -19.43 1.40
CA ARG A 49 -2.57 -18.58 1.24
C ARG A 49 -2.75 -17.58 0.11
N SER A 50 -3.17 -18.06 -1.05
CA SER A 50 -3.30 -17.23 -2.25
C SER A 50 -4.42 -16.20 -2.07
N ALA A 51 -5.55 -16.60 -1.48
CA ALA A 51 -6.65 -15.69 -1.17
C ALA A 51 -6.24 -14.61 -0.17
N MET A 52 -5.55 -14.96 0.93
CA MET A 52 -5.05 -13.98 1.90
C MET A 52 -4.13 -12.93 1.27
N LEU A 53 -3.18 -13.37 0.43
CA LEU A 53 -2.26 -12.46 -0.25
C LEU A 53 -2.98 -11.52 -1.22
N ARG A 54 -3.97 -12.03 -1.97
CA ARG A 54 -4.76 -11.22 -2.91
C ARG A 54 -5.69 -10.22 -2.23
N ASN A 55 -6.27 -10.58 -1.09
CA ASN A 55 -7.07 -9.64 -0.29
C ASN A 55 -6.19 -8.56 0.39
N PHE A 56 -4.93 -8.89 0.71
CA PHE A 56 -4.02 -7.99 1.40
C PHE A 56 -3.30 -7.01 0.46
N ILE A 57 -2.96 -7.40 -0.77
CA ILE A 57 -2.03 -6.63 -1.60
C ILE A 57 -2.50 -5.19 -1.88
N LEU A 58 -3.80 -4.96 -2.07
CA LEU A 58 -4.33 -3.61 -2.29
C LEU A 58 -4.21 -2.74 -1.05
N LYS A 59 -4.44 -3.31 0.13
CA LYS A 59 -4.21 -2.64 1.43
C LYS A 59 -2.72 -2.36 1.63
N ASN A 60 -1.86 -3.30 1.24
CA ASN A 60 -0.41 -3.12 1.26
C ASN A 60 0.01 -1.91 0.41
N TRP A 61 -0.59 -1.75 -0.78
CA TRP A 61 -0.32 -0.59 -1.65
C TRP A 61 -0.74 0.75 -1.04
N GLN A 62 -1.69 0.77 -0.11
CA GLN A 62 -2.09 2.00 0.58
C GLN A 62 -1.20 2.35 1.76
N ILE A 63 -0.67 1.35 2.48
CA ILE A 63 0.17 1.57 3.66
C ILE A 63 1.66 1.68 3.31
N ASN A 64 2.14 0.96 2.28
CA ASN A 64 3.56 0.92 1.92
C ASN A 64 4.17 2.31 1.62
N PRO A 65 3.53 3.20 0.84
CA PRO A 65 4.05 4.55 0.59
C PRO A 65 4.24 5.39 1.86
N ILE A 66 3.47 5.09 2.92
CA ILE A 66 3.55 5.80 4.19
C ILE A 66 4.85 5.47 4.92
N PHE A 67 5.36 4.24 4.79
CA PHE A 67 6.69 3.88 5.31
C PHE A 67 7.78 4.74 4.66
N GLU A 68 7.72 4.92 3.33
CA GLU A 68 8.68 5.76 2.62
C GLU A 68 8.60 7.23 3.05
N ILE A 69 7.39 7.76 3.24
CA ILE A 69 7.17 9.13 3.73
C ILE A 69 7.74 9.29 5.15
N LEU A 70 7.55 8.31 6.04
CA LEU A 70 8.04 8.36 7.41
C LEU A 70 9.57 8.29 7.48
N GLU A 71 10.20 7.40 6.70
CA GLU A 71 11.66 7.26 6.65
C GLU A 71 12.35 8.46 6.01
N ASN A 72 11.67 9.15 5.09
CA ASN A 72 12.20 10.31 4.37
C ASN A 72 11.47 11.61 4.74
N SER A 73 10.96 11.73 5.96
CA SER A 73 10.09 12.84 6.38
C SER A 73 10.72 14.24 6.26
N GLU A 74 12.06 14.34 6.30
CA GLU A 74 12.79 15.60 6.03
C GLU A 74 12.77 16.00 4.54
N HIS A 75 12.58 15.01 3.64
CA HIS A 75 12.51 15.15 2.19
C HIS A 75 11.07 15.19 1.65
N TYR A 76 10.12 14.51 2.30
CA TYR A 76 8.71 14.44 1.89
C TYR A 76 7.84 15.59 2.39
N THR A 77 8.46 16.72 2.74
CA THR A 77 7.75 17.98 2.55
C THR A 77 7.72 18.21 1.04
N LEU A 78 6.59 17.96 0.37
CA LEU A 78 6.29 18.40 -1.00
C LEU A 78 6.41 19.94 -1.03
N LYS A 79 7.65 20.44 -1.02
CA LYS A 79 7.98 21.85 -0.76
C LYS A 79 7.79 22.69 -2.00
N ASP A 80 7.84 22.07 -3.17
CA ASP A 80 7.71 22.73 -4.46
C ASP A 80 6.65 22.02 -5.32
N GLY A 81 5.76 22.80 -5.94
CA GLY A 81 4.70 22.29 -6.81
C GLY A 81 5.22 21.48 -8.01
N ASP A 82 6.49 21.71 -8.41
CA ASP A 82 7.15 20.99 -9.49
C ASP A 82 7.46 19.52 -9.11
N ASP A 83 7.83 19.23 -7.85
CA ASP A 83 8.08 17.86 -7.38
C ASP A 83 6.79 17.05 -7.34
N TYR A 84 5.69 17.67 -6.91
CA TYR A 84 4.37 17.04 -6.89
C TYR A 84 3.88 16.77 -8.32
N PHE A 85 4.05 17.74 -9.22
CA PHE A 85 3.73 17.56 -10.64
C PHE A 85 4.50 16.39 -11.25
N GLN A 86 5.81 16.30 -10.99
CA GLN A 86 6.63 15.18 -11.46
C GLN A 86 6.19 13.85 -10.86
N MET A 87 5.94 13.77 -9.55
CA MET A 87 5.46 12.55 -8.89
C MET A 87 4.18 12.02 -9.56
N VAL A 88 3.17 12.89 -9.72
CA VAL A 88 1.90 12.51 -10.35
C VAL A 88 2.12 12.09 -11.79
N THR A 89 2.88 12.85 -12.58
CA THR A 89 3.05 12.57 -14.02
C THR A 89 3.86 11.32 -14.29
N SER A 90 4.99 11.14 -13.58
CA SER A 90 5.84 9.96 -13.68
C SER A 90 5.12 8.66 -13.31
N TRP A 91 4.11 8.72 -12.43
CA TRP A 91 3.33 7.54 -12.09
C TRP A 91 2.54 6.96 -13.28
N TYR A 92 2.10 7.79 -14.24
CA TYR A 92 1.30 7.31 -15.38
C TYR A 92 2.06 7.30 -16.70
N LYS A 93 3.09 8.13 -16.85
CA LYS A 93 3.80 8.29 -18.13
C LYS A 93 4.37 6.97 -18.63
N GLY A 94 4.11 6.65 -19.91
CA GLY A 94 4.54 5.41 -20.55
C GLY A 94 3.68 4.18 -20.22
N SER A 95 2.68 4.31 -19.35
CA SER A 95 1.74 3.23 -19.04
C SER A 95 0.51 3.22 -19.95
N PHE A 96 0.31 4.21 -20.83
CA PHE A 96 -0.87 4.27 -21.70
C PHE A 96 -0.84 3.23 -22.81
N GLU A 97 -2.01 2.90 -23.36
CA GLU A 97 -2.12 2.16 -24.62
C GLU A 97 -1.41 2.92 -25.76
N SER A 98 -0.93 2.16 -26.75
CA SER A 98 -0.26 2.73 -27.92
C SER A 98 -1.13 3.81 -28.56
N GLU A 99 -0.51 4.95 -28.89
CA GLU A 99 -1.16 6.12 -29.51
C GLU A 99 -2.17 6.88 -28.63
N LYS A 100 -2.31 6.51 -27.35
CA LYS A 100 -3.23 7.15 -26.40
C LYS A 100 -2.53 7.89 -25.25
N GLU A 101 -1.22 8.10 -25.37
CA GLU A 101 -0.43 8.81 -24.37
C GLU A 101 -0.94 10.26 -24.21
N MET A 102 -1.17 10.64 -22.95
CA MET A 102 -1.56 12.00 -22.58
C MET A 102 -0.31 12.86 -22.36
N SER A 103 -0.41 14.17 -22.59
CA SER A 103 0.66 15.09 -22.20
C SER A 103 0.75 15.18 -20.67
N ASP A 104 1.94 15.51 -20.13
CA ASP A 104 2.15 15.65 -18.68
C ASP A 104 1.11 16.55 -17.99
N LYS A 105 0.69 17.64 -18.66
CA LYS A 105 -0.35 18.54 -18.14
C LYS A 105 -1.73 17.89 -18.08
N GLU A 106 -2.06 17.08 -19.08
CA GLU A 106 -3.32 16.33 -19.11
C GLU A 106 -3.31 15.21 -18.07
N ILE A 107 -2.20 14.47 -17.93
CA ILE A 107 -1.99 13.47 -16.87
C ILE A 107 -2.24 14.11 -15.51
N PHE A 108 -1.54 15.21 -15.22
CA PHE A 108 -1.69 15.92 -13.95
C PHE A 108 -3.15 16.34 -13.73
N ARG A 109 -3.76 17.06 -14.67
CA ARG A 109 -5.15 17.53 -14.52
C ARG A 109 -6.15 16.39 -14.29
N THR A 110 -5.93 15.23 -14.90
CA THR A 110 -6.84 14.09 -14.80
C THR A 110 -6.66 13.32 -13.49
N PHE A 111 -5.43 13.11 -13.04
CA PHE A 111 -5.14 12.18 -11.94
C PHE A 111 -4.75 12.84 -10.62
N GLU A 112 -4.33 14.12 -10.63
CA GLU A 112 -4.05 14.90 -9.41
C GLU A 112 -5.18 14.83 -8.36
N PRO A 113 -6.48 14.87 -8.72
CA PRO A 113 -7.55 14.81 -7.71
C PRO A 113 -7.48 13.56 -6.83
N PHE A 114 -7.07 12.40 -7.38
CA PHE A 114 -6.88 11.18 -6.60
C PHE A 114 -5.72 11.32 -5.61
N TRP A 115 -4.57 11.81 -6.08
CA TRP A 115 -3.38 11.99 -5.24
C TRP A 115 -3.61 13.02 -4.14
N ASN A 116 -4.26 14.14 -4.45
CA ASN A 116 -4.67 15.13 -3.45
C ASN A 116 -5.58 14.50 -2.39
N HIS A 117 -6.53 13.65 -2.82
CA HIS A 117 -7.41 12.95 -1.88
C HIS A 117 -6.64 11.97 -1.00
N TYR A 118 -5.80 11.10 -1.57
CA TYR A 118 -5.00 10.13 -0.84
C TYR A 118 -4.06 10.81 0.16
N LEU A 119 -3.34 11.86 -0.27
CA LEU A 119 -2.44 12.61 0.61
C LEU A 119 -3.21 13.23 1.77
N SER A 120 -4.32 13.93 1.50
CA SER A 120 -5.06 14.69 2.51
C SER A 120 -5.86 13.82 3.48
N ASN A 121 -6.39 12.68 3.01
CA ASN A 121 -7.34 11.86 3.78
C ASN A 121 -6.72 10.55 4.31
N THR A 122 -5.53 10.17 3.84
CA THR A 122 -4.88 8.92 4.24
C THR A 122 -3.45 9.19 4.72
N ALA A 123 -2.57 9.65 3.84
CA ALA A 123 -1.14 9.73 4.16
C ALA A 123 -0.84 10.76 5.27
N ILE A 124 -1.36 11.99 5.15
CA ILE A 124 -1.13 13.06 6.15
C ILE A 124 -1.73 12.71 7.52
N PRO A 125 -2.97 12.22 7.63
CA PRO A 125 -3.53 11.77 8.91
C PRO A 125 -2.66 10.69 9.59
N ILE A 126 -2.26 9.64 8.86
CA ILE A 126 -1.43 8.56 9.41
C ILE A 126 -0.03 9.08 9.78
N PHE A 127 0.55 9.95 8.96
CA PHE A 127 1.83 10.62 9.26
C PHE A 127 1.73 11.46 10.55
N GLY A 128 0.63 12.19 10.72
CA GLY A 128 0.35 13.02 11.89
C GLY A 128 0.32 12.24 13.21
N LEU A 129 -0.02 10.95 13.17
CA LEU A 129 0.02 10.07 14.33
C LEU A 129 1.44 9.78 14.81
N LYS A 130 2.47 10.00 13.98
CA LYS A 130 3.88 9.72 14.33
C LYS A 130 4.04 8.30 14.90
N LEU A 131 3.49 7.33 14.18
CA LEU A 131 3.56 5.91 14.57
C LEU A 131 5.01 5.44 14.59
N ARG A 132 5.35 4.63 15.61
CA ARG A 132 6.64 3.95 15.67
C ARG A 132 6.62 2.74 14.75
N LYS A 133 7.81 2.24 14.40
CA LYS A 133 7.99 1.09 13.52
C LYS A 133 7.20 -0.14 14.00
N GLU A 134 7.18 -0.39 15.30
CA GLU A 134 6.43 -1.51 15.87
C GLU A 134 4.91 -1.37 15.70
N GLU A 135 4.39 -0.14 15.79
CA GLU A 135 2.95 0.14 15.60
C GLU A 135 2.56 0.00 14.13
N LEU A 136 3.42 0.44 13.20
CA LEU A 136 3.21 0.27 11.76
C LEU A 136 3.25 -1.19 11.34
N ILE A 137 4.20 -1.98 11.87
CA ILE A 137 4.27 -3.41 11.63
C ILE A 137 3.02 -4.12 12.19
N ALA A 138 2.54 -3.70 13.36
CA ALA A 138 1.29 -4.21 13.91
C ALA A 138 0.10 -3.91 12.96
N ILE A 139 -0.01 -2.69 12.44
CA ILE A 139 -1.03 -2.32 11.44
C ILE A 139 -0.95 -3.22 10.20
N VAL A 140 0.25 -3.41 9.62
CA VAL A 140 0.46 -4.29 8.47
C VAL A 140 -0.06 -5.70 8.74
N TRP A 141 0.25 -6.27 9.91
CA TRP A 141 -0.22 -7.61 10.25
C TRP A 141 -1.72 -7.66 10.58
N LEU A 142 -2.29 -6.61 11.18
CA LEU A 142 -3.73 -6.52 11.39
C LEU A 142 -4.50 -6.46 10.07
N LEU A 143 -3.96 -5.79 9.04
CA LEU A 143 -4.50 -5.78 7.67
C LEU A 143 -4.33 -7.14 6.98
N PHE A 144 -3.19 -7.82 7.18
CA PHE A 144 -2.94 -9.15 6.58
C PHE A 144 -3.84 -10.24 7.18
N PHE A 145 -3.99 -10.28 8.51
CA PHE A 145 -4.83 -11.24 9.23
C PHE A 145 -6.27 -10.74 9.42
N ASP A 146 -6.77 -9.96 8.47
CA ASP A 146 -8.14 -9.49 8.56
C ASP A 146 -9.14 -10.65 8.39
N THR A 147 -10.22 -10.55 9.15
CA THR A 147 -11.25 -11.57 9.26
C THR A 147 -12.31 -11.43 8.18
N ALA A 148 -12.32 -10.31 7.47
CA ALA A 148 -13.24 -10.01 6.38
C ALA A 148 -12.73 -10.49 5.00
N HIS A 149 -11.55 -11.12 4.93
CA HIS A 149 -11.02 -11.65 3.68
C HIS A 149 -12.00 -12.65 3.05
N THR A 150 -12.21 -12.50 1.74
CA THR A 150 -13.06 -13.39 0.96
C THR A 150 -12.28 -14.62 0.53
N ASN A 151 -13.00 -15.71 0.21
CA ASN A 151 -12.43 -16.92 -0.38
C ASN A 151 -11.36 -17.62 0.49
N ILE A 152 -11.44 -17.47 1.81
CA ILE A 152 -10.67 -18.23 2.79
C ILE A 152 -11.56 -19.21 3.56
N SER A 153 -10.99 -20.37 3.92
CA SER A 153 -11.66 -21.41 4.70
C SER A 153 -12.07 -20.95 6.10
N PRO A 154 -13.11 -21.55 6.72
CA PRO A 154 -13.46 -21.28 8.11
C PRO A 154 -12.30 -21.50 9.09
N GLU A 155 -11.47 -22.52 8.83
CA GLU A 155 -10.27 -22.82 9.61
C GLU A 155 -9.23 -21.69 9.49
N CYS A 156 -9.01 -21.18 8.28
CA CYS A 156 -8.14 -20.02 8.05
C CYS A 156 -8.69 -18.75 8.72
N GLN A 157 -10.00 -18.51 8.64
CA GLN A 157 -10.63 -17.37 9.33
C GLN A 157 -10.44 -17.43 10.85
N GLU A 158 -10.60 -18.62 11.45
CA GLU A 158 -10.39 -18.81 12.88
C GLU A 158 -8.92 -18.59 13.27
N MET A 159 -8.00 -19.07 12.45
CA MET A 159 -6.57 -18.80 12.64
C MET A 159 -6.26 -17.30 12.57
N CYS A 160 -6.76 -16.59 11.55
CA CYS A 160 -6.62 -15.13 11.44
C CYS A 160 -7.18 -14.41 12.67
N ARG A 161 -8.37 -14.80 13.15
CA ARG A 161 -8.96 -14.25 14.40
C ARG A 161 -8.04 -14.41 15.59
N ASN A 162 -7.42 -15.58 15.76
CA ASN A 162 -6.56 -15.87 16.89
C ASN A 162 -5.23 -15.12 16.82
N ILE A 163 -4.63 -15.01 15.63
CA ILE A 163 -3.41 -14.22 15.42
C ILE A 163 -3.71 -12.72 15.64
N LYS A 164 -4.82 -12.20 15.10
CA LYS A 164 -5.26 -10.80 15.28
C LYS A 164 -5.39 -10.44 16.77
N LYS A 165 -6.00 -11.31 17.59
CA LYS A 165 -6.09 -11.11 19.05
C LYS A 165 -4.72 -11.00 19.72
N VAL A 166 -3.75 -11.82 19.30
CA VAL A 166 -2.39 -11.77 19.82
C VAL A 166 -1.73 -10.45 19.43
N ILE A 167 -1.79 -10.04 18.16
CA ILE A 167 -1.20 -8.78 17.68
C ILE A 167 -1.78 -7.58 18.45
N LEU A 168 -3.10 -7.51 18.62
CA LEU A 168 -3.76 -6.43 19.36
C LEU A 168 -3.30 -6.39 20.84
N ARG A 169 -3.13 -7.55 21.47
CA ARG A 169 -2.65 -7.64 22.85
C ARG A 169 -1.20 -7.16 22.96
N GLU A 170 -0.32 -7.64 22.07
CA GLU A 170 1.10 -7.24 22.09
C GLU A 170 1.27 -5.75 21.78
N LEU A 171 0.48 -5.19 20.85
CA LEU A 171 0.45 -3.75 20.58
C LEU A 171 0.04 -2.95 21.81
N LYS A 172 -1.03 -3.36 22.48
CA LYS A 172 -1.51 -2.70 23.70
C LYS A 172 -0.46 -2.74 24.81
N ASN A 173 0.19 -3.89 25.01
CA ASN A 173 1.27 -4.03 25.99
C ASN A 173 2.47 -3.14 25.64
N TYR A 174 2.91 -3.14 24.37
CA TYR A 174 4.00 -2.30 23.89
C TYR A 174 3.78 -0.82 24.20
N GLN A 175 2.55 -0.34 24.00
CA GLN A 175 2.15 1.05 24.23
C GLN A 175 2.05 1.37 25.72
N ALA A 176 1.48 0.45 26.52
CA ALA A 176 1.38 0.59 27.97
C ALA A 176 2.76 0.65 28.64
N ASP A 177 3.68 -0.27 28.29
CA ASP A 177 5.04 -0.34 28.85
C ASP A 177 5.87 0.91 28.57
N ARG A 178 5.51 1.67 27.54
CA ARG A 178 6.18 2.91 27.11
C ARG A 178 5.44 4.18 27.54
N ASN A 179 4.37 4.05 28.32
CA ASN A 179 3.55 5.16 28.83
C ASN A 179 3.07 6.11 27.71
N PHE A 180 2.61 5.55 26.59
CA PHE A 180 1.86 6.34 25.61
C PHE A 180 0.54 6.84 26.20
N HIS A 181 -0.08 7.84 25.57
CA HIS A 181 -1.37 8.36 26.00
C HIS A 181 -2.50 7.34 25.82
N ASP A 182 -3.55 7.46 26.63
CA ASP A 182 -4.62 6.45 26.73
C ASP A 182 -5.33 6.15 25.40
N MET A 183 -5.44 7.14 24.51
CA MET A 183 -6.09 6.98 23.20
C MET A 183 -5.17 6.35 22.14
N ARG A 184 -3.87 6.18 22.42
CA ARG A 184 -2.89 5.73 21.42
C ARG A 184 -3.28 4.42 20.74
N PHE A 185 -3.82 3.49 21.51
CA PHE A 185 -4.26 2.21 20.98
C PHE A 185 -5.39 2.38 19.96
N LEU A 186 -6.40 3.21 20.28
CA LEU A 186 -7.50 3.50 19.36
C LEU A 186 -7.01 4.25 18.14
N ASP A 187 -6.21 5.31 18.32
CA ASP A 187 -5.62 6.09 17.22
C ASP A 187 -4.84 5.18 16.24
N THR A 188 -4.14 4.17 16.76
CA THR A 188 -3.38 3.21 15.95
C THR A 188 -4.30 2.26 15.19
N VAL A 189 -5.35 1.75 15.82
CA VAL A 189 -6.28 0.80 15.19
C VAL A 189 -7.21 1.50 14.18
N GLU A 190 -7.54 2.78 14.37
CA GLU A 190 -8.29 3.59 13.39
C GLU A 190 -7.59 3.70 12.03
N VAL A 191 -6.26 3.50 11.98
CA VAL A 191 -5.52 3.45 10.70
C VAL A 191 -6.03 2.33 9.79
N LEU A 192 -6.55 1.24 10.33
CA LEU A 192 -7.13 0.16 9.53
C LEU A 192 -8.30 0.68 8.68
N GLU A 193 -9.18 1.49 9.26
CA GLU A 193 -10.31 2.10 8.56
C GLU A 193 -9.85 3.13 7.52
N LEU A 194 -8.79 3.90 7.82
CA LEU A 194 -8.20 4.83 6.85
C LEU A 194 -7.64 4.10 5.62
N VAL A 195 -7.02 2.94 5.83
CA VAL A 195 -6.50 2.09 4.76
C VAL A 195 -7.63 1.47 3.94
N GLU A 196 -8.70 0.99 4.56
CA GLU A 196 -9.88 0.46 3.86
C GLU A 196 -10.54 1.53 2.96
N LYS A 197 -10.70 2.76 3.49
CA LYS A 197 -11.23 3.88 2.69
C LYS A 197 -10.31 4.25 1.53
N ALA A 198 -8.99 4.24 1.76
CA ALA A 198 -8.00 4.48 0.73
C ALA A 198 -8.05 3.42 -0.37
N GLU A 199 -8.17 2.15 0.00
CA GLU A 199 -8.33 1.02 -0.92
C GLU A 199 -9.59 1.20 -1.79
N GLN A 200 -10.73 1.54 -1.18
CA GLN A 200 -11.97 1.80 -1.93
C GLN A 200 -11.78 2.94 -2.94
N LYS A 201 -11.14 4.03 -2.53
CA LYS A 201 -10.86 5.17 -3.40
C LYS A 201 -9.86 4.83 -4.50
N PHE A 202 -8.89 3.96 -4.22
CA PHE A 202 -7.97 3.45 -5.22
C PHE A 202 -8.70 2.57 -6.25
N MET A 203 -9.67 1.76 -5.84
CA MET A 203 -10.50 0.97 -6.76
C MET A 203 -11.33 1.86 -7.71
N GLU A 204 -11.89 2.96 -7.21
CA GLU A 204 -12.54 3.98 -8.04
C GLU A 204 -11.55 4.63 -9.01
N HIS A 205 -10.34 4.95 -8.53
CA HIS A 205 -9.28 5.54 -9.33
C HIS A 205 -8.82 4.61 -10.47
N LEU A 206 -8.72 3.31 -10.24
CA LEU A 206 -8.39 2.34 -11.27
C LEU A 206 -9.42 2.31 -12.41
N MET A 207 -10.70 2.62 -12.13
CA MET A 207 -11.70 2.79 -13.19
C MET A 207 -11.42 4.06 -14.02
N VAL A 208 -10.99 5.15 -13.38
CA VAL A 208 -10.56 6.38 -14.09
C VAL A 208 -9.32 6.10 -14.95
N CYS A 209 -8.36 5.33 -14.45
CA CYS A 209 -7.22 4.86 -15.24
C CYS A 209 -7.67 4.11 -16.50
N GLU A 210 -8.56 3.13 -16.35
CA GLU A 210 -9.11 2.36 -17.47
C GLU A 210 -9.82 3.24 -18.50
N MET A 211 -10.66 4.18 -18.05
CA MET A 211 -11.35 5.15 -18.93
C MET A 211 -10.39 6.05 -19.72
N ASN A 212 -9.18 6.28 -19.20
CA ASN A 212 -8.13 7.08 -19.83
C ASN A 212 -7.04 6.20 -20.48
N HIS A 213 -7.31 4.91 -20.71
CA HIS A 213 -6.42 3.98 -21.41
C HIS A 213 -5.06 3.76 -20.75
N VAL A 214 -4.99 3.92 -19.43
CA VAL A 214 -3.83 3.53 -18.63
C VAL A 214 -3.81 2.00 -18.53
N ARG A 215 -2.69 1.40 -18.91
CA ARG A 215 -2.47 -0.04 -18.78
C ARG A 215 -1.99 -0.38 -17.38
N ILE A 216 -2.57 -1.45 -16.85
CA ILE A 216 -2.09 -2.17 -15.66
C ILE A 216 -1.86 -3.63 -16.06
N HIS A 217 -0.94 -4.30 -15.37
CA HIS A 217 -0.59 -5.69 -15.66
C HIS A 217 -1.79 -6.63 -15.51
N ASP A 218 -1.88 -7.67 -16.34
CA ASP A 218 -3.06 -8.55 -16.39
C ASP A 218 -3.23 -9.38 -15.12
N ASP A 219 -2.14 -9.90 -14.54
CA ASP A 219 -2.18 -10.59 -13.24
C ASP A 219 -2.77 -9.69 -12.14
N PHE A 220 -2.45 -8.40 -12.17
CA PHE A 220 -3.03 -7.44 -11.23
C PHE A 220 -4.53 -7.27 -11.48
N LYS A 221 -4.98 -7.18 -12.73
CA LYS A 221 -6.41 -7.14 -13.07
C LYS A 221 -7.17 -8.37 -12.58
N GLU A 222 -6.56 -9.54 -12.61
CA GLU A 222 -7.17 -10.77 -12.09
C GLU A 222 -7.42 -10.67 -10.59
N ILE A 223 -6.44 -10.16 -9.82
CA ILE A 223 -6.61 -9.88 -8.39
C ILE A 223 -7.77 -8.91 -8.15
N LEU A 224 -7.86 -7.83 -8.93
CA LEU A 224 -8.94 -6.83 -8.79
C LEU A 224 -10.33 -7.42 -9.06
N LYS A 225 -10.47 -8.33 -10.01
CA LYS A 225 -11.75 -8.95 -10.37
C LYS A 225 -12.29 -9.83 -9.25
N GLU A 226 -11.42 -10.56 -8.56
CA GLU A 226 -11.81 -11.44 -7.47
C GLU A 226 -12.23 -10.65 -6.21
N ASN A 227 -11.61 -9.50 -5.94
CA ASN A 227 -11.95 -8.63 -4.82
C ASN A 227 -13.26 -7.81 -5.04
N ARG A 228 -13.86 -7.87 -6.23
CA ARG A 228 -15.15 -7.20 -6.56
C ARG A 228 -16.39 -8.10 -6.37
N LEU A 229 -16.20 -9.37 -5.98
CA LEU A 229 -17.24 -10.36 -5.73
C LEU A 229 -17.45 -10.55 -4.21
#